data_AF-A0A1R1XKY9-F1
#
_entry.id   AF-A0A1R1XKY9-F1
#
_cell.length_a   1.000
_cell.length_b   1.000
_cell.length_c   1.000
_cell.angle_alpha   90.00
_cell.angle_beta   90.00
_cell.angle_gamma   90.00
#
_symmetry.space_group_name_H-M   'P 1'
#
loop_
_entity.id
_entity.type
_entity.pdbx_description
1 polymer ?
#
loop_
_entity_poly.entity_id
_entity_poly.type
_entity_poly.pdbx_seq_one_letter_code
_entity_poly.pdbx_strand_id
1 'polypeptide(L)'
;MNKESSRSHSIFTLSVQSVTSLGNGLKSVKESKFNLVDLAGSERQKLSGAAGNRLKEASSINRSLSVLGNVINSLADINISKNRHVNYRDSKLTFLLRVTFLS
;
A
#
# COMPACT_ATOMS: atom_id res chain seq x y z
N MET A 1 11.96 -6.18 21.40
CA MET A 1 10.74 -6.37 20.59
C MET A 1 9.70 -5.40 21.13
N ASN A 2 9.14 -4.52 20.30
CA ASN A 2 8.04 -3.68 20.77
C ASN A 2 6.80 -4.58 20.95
N LYS A 3 6.22 -4.62 22.15
CA LYS A 3 5.05 -5.46 22.44
C LYS A 3 3.79 -4.90 21.78
N GLU A 4 3.84 -3.63 21.35
CA GLU A 4 2.73 -2.88 20.73
C GLU A 4 2.79 -2.77 19.20
N SER A 5 3.86 -3.20 18.52
CA SER A 5 3.89 -3.05 17.06
C SER A 5 2.85 -3.96 16.39
N SER A 6 1.95 -3.35 15.62
CA SER A 6 0.99 -4.06 14.76
C SER A 6 1.72 -5.06 13.86
N ARG A 7 1.19 -6.30 13.78
CA ARG A 7 1.76 -7.42 13.01
C ARG A 7 1.01 -7.68 11.69
N SER A 8 0.15 -6.74 11.33
CA SER A 8 -0.69 -6.73 10.13
C SER A 8 -0.65 -5.35 9.49
N HIS A 9 -0.93 -5.30 8.19
CA HIS A 9 -1.15 -4.04 7.46
C HIS A 9 -2.64 -3.74 7.40
N SER A 10 -3.00 -2.47 7.51
CA SER A 10 -4.38 -2.00 7.40
C SER A 10 -4.48 -0.92 6.32
N ILE A 11 -5.46 -1.07 5.44
CA ILE A 11 -5.78 -0.05 4.43
C ILE A 11 -7.22 0.37 4.69
N PHE A 12 -7.40 1.65 5.01
CA PHE A 12 -8.70 2.28 5.16
C PHE A 12 -8.90 3.28 4.03
N THR A 13 -9.91 3.05 3.18
CA THR A 13 -10.22 3.94 2.05
C THR A 13 -11.48 4.72 2.34
N LEU A 14 -11.36 6.04 2.47
CA LEU A 14 -12.49 6.97 2.53
C LEU A 14 -12.77 7.51 1.12
N SER A 15 -13.96 7.25 0.61
CA SER A 15 -14.44 7.84 -0.66
C SER A 15 -15.45 8.94 -0.36
N VAL A 16 -15.18 10.15 -0.85
CA VAL A 16 -16.07 11.31 -0.72
C VAL A 16 -16.59 11.66 -2.10
N GLN A 17 -17.90 11.77 -2.23
CA GLN A 17 -18.57 12.23 -3.44
C GLN A 17 -19.40 13.46 -3.12
N SER A 18 -19.27 14.49 -3.96
CA SER A 18 -20.10 15.70 -3.92
C SER A 18 -20.85 15.83 -5.24
N VAL A 19 -22.16 16.00 -5.15
CA VAL A 19 -23.04 16.15 -6.31
C VAL A 19 -23.71 17.52 -6.24
N THR A 20 -23.44 18.36 -7.22
CA THR A 20 -24.03 19.70 -7.33
C THR A 20 -24.91 19.76 -8.57
N SER A 21 -26.18 20.14 -8.41
CA SER A 21 -27.07 20.40 -9.55
C SER A 21 -26.68 21.71 -10.23
N LEU A 22 -26.51 21.68 -11.56
CA LEU A 22 -26.11 22.85 -12.36
C LEU A 22 -27.31 23.53 -13.05
N GLY A 23 -28.54 23.03 -12.85
CA GLY A 23 -29.74 23.45 -13.58
C GLY A 23 -29.98 22.62 -14.86
N ASN A 24 -31.17 22.72 -15.44
CA ASN A 24 -31.57 22.00 -16.68
C ASN A 24 -31.37 20.47 -16.63
N GLY A 25 -31.47 19.87 -15.45
CA GLY A 25 -31.24 18.44 -15.23
C GLY A 25 -29.77 18.02 -15.18
N LEU A 26 -28.82 18.93 -15.37
CA LEU A 26 -27.38 18.65 -15.31
C LEU A 26 -26.89 18.56 -13.87
N LYS A 27 -25.96 17.62 -13.63
CA LYS A 27 -25.29 17.42 -12.34
C LYS A 27 -23.78 17.42 -12.54
N SER A 28 -23.07 18.16 -11.69
CA SER A 28 -21.63 18.04 -11.50
C SER A 28 -21.37 17.03 -10.39
N VAL A 29 -20.52 16.05 -10.66
CA VAL A 29 -20.09 15.06 -9.67
C VAL A 29 -18.59 15.26 -9.44
N LYS A 30 -18.19 15.47 -8.19
CA LYS A 30 -16.80 15.48 -7.76
C LYS A 30 -16.55 14.29 -6.84
N GLU A 31 -15.53 13.52 -7.13
CA GLU A 31 -15.13 12.37 -6.32
C GLU A 31 -13.72 12.56 -5.80
N SER A 32 -13.47 12.08 -4.58
CA SER A 32 -12.14 12.06 -3.96
C SER A 32 -11.99 10.77 -3.18
N LYS A 33 -10.81 10.16 -3.25
CA LYS A 33 -10.48 8.94 -2.49
C LYS A 33 -9.26 9.20 -1.64
N PHE A 34 -9.39 8.97 -0.34
CA PHE A 34 -8.31 9.05 0.63
C PHE A 34 -7.98 7.64 1.08
N ASN A 35 -6.72 7.23 0.94
CA ASN A 35 -6.23 5.95 1.43
C ASN A 35 -5.35 6.20 2.65
N LEU A 36 -5.84 5.78 3.82
CA LEU A 36 -5.11 5.81 5.08
C LEU A 36 -4.51 4.43 5.28
N VAL A 37 -3.18 4.34 5.19
CA VAL A 37 -2.46 3.07 5.21
C VAL A 37 -1.61 3.00 6.47
N ASP A 38 -1.87 2.00 7.30
CA ASP A 38 -1.05 1.63 8.45
C ASP A 38 -0.26 0.36 8.11
N LEU A 39 1.05 0.39 8.31
CA LEU A 39 1.96 -0.68 7.94
C LEU A 39 2.60 -1.28 9.19
N ALA A 40 2.68 -2.61 9.22
CA ALA A 40 3.42 -3.32 10.25
C ALA A 40 4.92 -2.95 10.24
N GLY A 41 5.58 -3.24 11.35
CA GLY A 41 7.01 -2.98 11.51
C GLY A 41 7.89 -3.74 10.51
N SER A 42 9.02 -3.11 10.11
CA SER A 42 10.04 -3.69 9.23
C SER A 42 11.23 -4.29 10.01
N GLU A 43 10.97 -4.87 11.18
CA GLU A 43 12.04 -5.31 12.07
C GLU A 43 12.91 -6.45 11.51
N ARG A 44 14.21 -6.38 11.81
CA ARG A 44 15.18 -7.41 11.43
C ARG A 44 14.97 -8.69 12.22
N GLN A 45 14.70 -9.78 11.51
CA GLN A 45 14.40 -11.09 12.10
C GLN A 45 15.49 -11.61 13.04
N LYS A 46 16.77 -11.40 12.70
CA LYS A 46 17.91 -11.82 13.55
C LYS A 46 17.89 -11.20 14.95
N LEU A 47 17.27 -10.04 15.12
CA LEU A 47 17.14 -9.33 16.40
C LEU A 47 15.83 -9.64 17.12
N SER A 48 14.89 -10.32 16.46
CA SER A 48 13.54 -10.57 16.98
C SER A 48 13.44 -11.80 17.89
N GLY A 49 14.39 -12.73 17.78
CA GLY A 49 14.31 -14.03 18.46
C GLY A 49 13.11 -14.90 18.04
N ALA A 50 12.42 -14.55 16.94
CA ALA A 50 11.23 -15.26 16.49
C ALA A 50 11.59 -16.64 15.93
N ALA A 51 10.83 -17.67 16.33
CA ALA A 51 10.98 -19.05 15.86
C ALA A 51 9.63 -19.61 15.37
N GLY A 52 9.68 -20.69 14.59
CA GLY A 52 8.50 -21.40 14.10
C GLY A 52 7.52 -20.50 13.36
N ASN A 53 6.24 -20.52 13.77
CA ASN A 53 5.18 -19.72 13.14
C ASN A 53 5.43 -18.21 13.23
N ARG A 54 6.06 -17.75 14.33
CA ARG A 54 6.37 -16.34 14.54
C ARG A 54 7.43 -15.84 13.55
N LEU A 55 8.36 -16.71 13.16
CA LEU A 55 9.34 -16.42 12.10
C LEU A 55 8.66 -16.33 10.73
N LYS A 56 7.74 -17.26 10.42
CA LYS A 56 6.97 -17.24 9.16
C LYS A 56 6.15 -15.96 9.00
N GLU A 57 5.47 -15.54 10.07
CA GLU A 57 4.71 -14.30 10.13
C GLU A 57 5.60 -13.08 9.88
N ALA A 58 6.70 -12.96 10.64
CA ALA A 58 7.68 -11.88 10.46
C ALA A 58 8.29 -11.85 9.04
N SER A 59 8.52 -13.03 8.44
CA SER A 59 9.01 -13.14 7.05
C SER A 59 7.99 -12.59 6.07
N SER A 60 6.70 -12.90 6.28
CA SER A 60 5.62 -12.41 5.43
C SER A 60 5.46 -10.89 5.52
N ILE A 61 5.52 -10.33 6.73
CA ILE A 61 5.48 -8.87 6.97
C ILE A 61 6.61 -8.21 6.20
N ASN A 62 7.85 -8.61 6.46
CA ASN A 62 9.03 -8.02 5.81
C ASN A 62 8.98 -8.19 4.29
N ARG A 63 8.56 -9.36 3.78
CA ARG A 63 8.41 -9.58 2.34
C ARG A 63 7.46 -8.57 1.71
N SER A 64 6.29 -8.36 2.29
CA SER A 64 5.31 -7.40 1.74
C SER A 64 5.84 -5.95 1.74
N LEU A 65 6.60 -5.56 2.77
CA LEU A 65 7.23 -4.24 2.86
C LEU A 65 8.39 -4.08 1.86
N SER A 66 9.20 -5.13 1.65
CA SER A 66 10.26 -5.13 0.63
C SER A 66 9.68 -5.01 -0.78
N VAL A 67 8.60 -5.76 -1.08
CA VAL A 67 7.90 -5.65 -2.37
C VAL A 67 7.34 -4.24 -2.57
N LEU A 68 6.78 -3.62 -1.52
CA LEU A 68 6.34 -2.22 -1.55
C LEU A 68 7.49 -1.26 -1.89
N GLY A 69 8.65 -1.40 -1.23
CA GLY A 69 9.84 -0.61 -1.53
C GLY A 69 10.31 -0.76 -2.99
N ASN A 70 10.30 -2.00 -3.51
CA ASN A 70 10.66 -2.27 -4.91
C ASN A 70 9.69 -1.61 -5.90
N VAL A 71 8.38 -1.61 -5.61
CA VAL A 71 7.37 -0.93 -6.41
C VAL A 71 7.61 0.57 -6.44
N ILE A 72 7.89 1.19 -5.29
CA ILE A 72 8.17 2.63 -5.18
C ILE A 72 9.42 3.00 -5.98
N ASN A 73 10.51 2.24 -5.81
CA ASN A 73 11.75 2.48 -6.56
C ASN A 73 11.54 2.33 -8.08
N SER A 74 10.78 1.31 -8.50
CA SER A 74 10.46 1.12 -9.92
C SER A 74 9.64 2.28 -10.49
N LEU A 75 8.73 2.85 -9.69
CA LEU A 75 7.95 4.03 -10.09
C LEU A 75 8.79 5.29 -10.19
N ALA A 76 9.74 5.49 -9.27
CA ALA A 76 10.69 6.60 -9.34
C ALA A 76 11.56 6.53 -10.61
N ASP A 77 12.02 5.33 -10.98
CA ASP A 77 12.85 5.09 -12.16
C ASP A 77 12.13 5.32 -13.50
N ILE A 78 10.80 5.12 -13.56
CA ILE A 78 10.00 5.32 -14.79
C ILE A 78 10.11 6.77 -15.30
N ASN A 79 10.26 7.74 -14.41
CA ASN A 79 10.41 9.15 -14.78
C ASN A 79 11.78 9.46 -15.42
N ILE A 80 12.76 8.55 -15.33
CA ILE A 80 14.15 8.77 -15.76
C ILE A 80 14.49 7.96 -17.02
N SER A 81 13.94 6.75 -17.19
CA SER A 81 14.18 5.96 -18.41
C SER A 81 13.07 4.95 -18.68
N LYS A 82 12.90 4.62 -19.98
CA LYS A 82 11.90 3.73 -20.62
C LYS A 82 11.00 2.92 -19.67
N ASN A 83 9.70 3.08 -19.85
CA ASN A 83 8.57 2.22 -19.47
C ASN A 83 8.99 0.85 -18.88
N ARG A 84 9.28 0.81 -17.58
CA ARG A 84 9.66 -0.41 -16.85
C ARG A 84 8.41 -1.02 -16.23
N HIS A 85 8.22 -2.33 -16.39
CA HIS A 85 7.11 -3.03 -15.76
C HIS A 85 7.24 -2.99 -14.22
N VAL A 86 6.18 -2.56 -13.53
CA VAL A 86 6.13 -2.48 -12.07
C VAL A 86 5.37 -3.68 -11.50
N ASN A 87 6.02 -4.47 -10.65
CA ASN A 87 5.50 -5.74 -10.15
C ASN A 87 4.53 -5.57 -8.96
N TYR A 88 3.39 -4.91 -9.17
CA TYR A 88 2.39 -4.72 -8.10
C TYR A 88 1.81 -6.04 -7.56
N ARG A 89 1.86 -7.13 -8.33
CA ARG A 89 1.22 -8.41 -7.99
C ARG A 89 2.03 -9.31 -7.04
N ASP A 90 3.28 -8.95 -6.74
CA ASP A 90 4.18 -9.78 -5.94
C ASP A 90 3.79 -9.83 -4.45
N SER A 91 2.91 -8.93 -4.02
CA SER A 91 2.27 -8.97 -2.70
C SER A 91 0.81 -8.48 -2.78
N LYS A 92 -0.05 -8.97 -1.87
CA LYS A 92 -1.43 -8.46 -1.74
C LYS A 92 -1.46 -6.97 -1.41
N LEU A 93 -0.52 -6.50 -0.58
CA LEU A 93 -0.39 -5.10 -0.19
C LEU A 93 -0.18 -4.21 -1.42
N THR A 94 0.84 -4.49 -2.22
CA THR A 94 1.14 -3.72 -3.44
C THR A 94 0.06 -3.86 -4.51
N PHE A 95 -0.64 -4.99 -4.54
CA PHE A 95 -1.75 -5.19 -5.46
C PHE A 95 -2.95 -4.30 -5.12
N LEU A 96 -3.29 -4.19 -3.83
CA LEU A 96 -4.36 -3.31 -3.35
C LEU A 96 -3.99 -1.83 -3.52
N LEU A 97 -2.75 -1.46 -3.21
CA LEU A 97 -2.26 -0.07 -3.34
C LEU A 97 -2.00 0.35 -4.78
N ARG A 98 -2.01 -0.57 -5.75
CA ARG A 98 -1.82 -0.24 -7.17
C ARG A 98 -2.77 0.85 -7.64
N VAL A 99 -4.03 0.80 -7.21
CA VAL A 99 -5.04 1.80 -7.59
C VAL A 99 -4.63 3.19 -7.10
N THR A 100 -4.03 3.27 -5.91
CA THR A 100 -3.51 4.51 -5.32
C THR A 100 -2.30 5.06 -6.07
N PHE A 101 -1.40 4.19 -6.55
CA PHE A 101 -0.16 4.62 -7.23
C PHE A 101 -0.35 5.07 -8.68
N LEU A 102 -1.49 4.80 -9.30
CA LEU A 102 -1.76 5.04 -10.72
C LEU A 102 -2.79 6.15 -10.99
N SER A 103 -3.39 6.71 -9.94
CA SER A 103 -4.34 7.83 -9.98
C SER A 103 -3.65 9.14 -9.63
#